data_AF-A0A7Z7LGP2-F1
#
_entry.id   AF-A0A7Z7LGP2-F1
#
_cell.length_a   1.000
_cell.length_b   1.000
_cell.length_c   1.000
_cell.angle_alpha   90.00
_cell.angle_beta   90.00
_cell.angle_gamma   90.00
#
_symmetry.space_group_name_H-M   'P 1'
#
loop_
_entity.id
_entity.type
_entity.pdbx_description
1 polymer ?
#
loop_
_entity_poly.entity_id
_entity_poly.type
_entity_poly.pdbx_seq_one_letter_code
_entity_poly.pdbx_strand_id
1 'polypeptide(L)'
;MKLYTIFATILICTAVFAFENAGIILSKDYLERAQYLDIKEIDCRAILTIAVGLKFKETIQPNYKTWFTNLKSSLAGANLPDDIALSLAVVDSMVSTSTVSALNMLGTLTNQGPLLEAVSLRLHYYDWLETSDPRSSKIINSLAVEILGRDSGQYLPHKVMLELYSSSSYMNLETLKEVRKGIFENGLGPLLGSDLIESEFSAGMFETVIEDFHSLALNDPISIYYAANAYLRTGKDGEGIKMLESLDLGKLPPKLASSAALALGDGLFREGRMLESIELLQQSIRFWPENSRAVRNLGMAYYEMRDREYYDLARFYLQLSGYEAFDESVSAALKELRRRVILEMVLVTVVPIGVIVVLALFLLEYISKRRRASQMEKALRNDGGSDGDKSSR
;
A
#
# COMPACT_ATOMS: atom_id res chain seq x y z
N MET A 1 60.56 -21.57 8.11
CA MET A 1 60.07 -20.18 8.25
C MET A 1 59.53 -19.58 6.95
N LYS A 2 60.25 -19.64 5.81
CA LYS A 2 59.77 -19.05 4.53
C LYS A 2 58.52 -19.71 3.94
N LEU A 3 58.38 -21.04 4.02
CA LEU A 3 57.19 -21.73 3.49
C LEU A 3 55.92 -21.39 4.30
N TYR A 4 56.04 -21.37 5.64
CA TYR A 4 54.93 -21.08 6.55
C TYR A 4 54.45 -19.63 6.42
N THR A 5 55.36 -18.68 6.19
CA THR A 5 55.01 -17.28 5.92
C THR A 5 54.33 -17.11 4.57
N ILE A 6 54.79 -17.81 3.52
CA ILE A 6 54.15 -17.80 2.19
C ILE A 6 52.73 -18.39 2.25
N PHE A 7 52.55 -19.54 2.92
CA PHE A 7 51.24 -20.16 3.11
C PHE A 7 50.30 -19.28 3.94
N ALA A 8 50.80 -18.64 5.00
CA ALA A 8 50.01 -17.70 5.78
C ALA A 8 49.61 -16.46 4.96
N THR A 9 50.51 -15.89 4.16
CA THR A 9 50.17 -14.74 3.29
C THR A 9 49.18 -15.08 2.20
N ILE A 10 49.28 -16.27 1.57
CA ILE A 10 48.33 -16.71 0.55
C ILE A 10 46.95 -16.92 1.18
N LEU A 11 46.88 -17.58 2.35
CA LEU A 11 45.63 -17.80 3.07
C LEU A 11 44.94 -16.48 3.48
N ILE A 12 45.73 -15.50 3.93
CA ILE A 12 45.23 -14.16 4.27
C ILE A 12 44.70 -13.44 3.01
N CYS A 13 45.41 -13.50 1.88
CA CYS A 13 44.96 -12.87 0.63
C CYS A 13 43.67 -13.51 0.09
N THR A 14 43.54 -14.84 0.15
CA THR A 14 42.32 -15.53 -0.30
C THR A 14 41.12 -15.24 0.59
N ALA A 15 41.34 -15.10 1.91
CA ALA A 15 40.28 -14.73 2.83
C ALA A 15 39.82 -13.28 2.60
N VAL A 16 40.75 -12.33 2.49
CA VAL A 16 40.45 -10.91 2.18
C VAL A 16 39.66 -10.79 0.88
N PHE A 17 40.08 -11.51 -0.17
CA PHE A 17 39.37 -11.52 -1.45
C PHE A 17 37.94 -12.07 -1.34
N ALA A 18 37.72 -13.14 -0.57
CA ALA A 18 36.37 -13.69 -0.36
C ALA A 18 35.45 -12.71 0.40
N PHE A 19 35.97 -12.00 1.41
CA PHE A 19 35.22 -10.99 2.16
C PHE A 19 34.90 -9.74 1.32
N GLU A 20 35.82 -9.30 0.46
CA GLU A 20 35.55 -8.18 -0.46
C GLU A 20 34.40 -8.50 -1.44
N ASN A 21 34.40 -9.71 -2.02
CA ASN A 21 33.36 -10.16 -2.93
C ASN A 21 31.99 -10.28 -2.23
N ALA A 22 31.98 -10.80 -0.99
CA ALA A 22 30.78 -10.84 -0.16
C ALA A 22 30.25 -9.42 0.11
N GLY A 23 31.13 -8.47 0.46
CA GLY A 23 30.79 -7.07 0.68
C GLY A 23 30.18 -6.39 -0.55
N ILE A 24 30.61 -6.75 -1.77
CA ILE A 24 29.95 -6.31 -3.01
C ILE A 24 28.50 -6.80 -3.02
N ILE A 25 28.26 -8.10 -2.82
CA ILE A 25 26.90 -8.68 -2.84
C ILE A 25 26.01 -8.17 -1.70
N LEU A 26 26.58 -7.79 -0.56
CA LEU A 26 25.86 -7.20 0.58
C LEU A 26 25.59 -5.70 0.43
N SER A 27 26.17 -5.04 -0.56
CA SER A 27 25.97 -3.60 -0.79
C SER A 27 24.63 -3.28 -1.45
N LYS A 28 24.17 -2.03 -1.29
CA LYS A 28 22.95 -1.51 -1.92
C LYS A 28 23.03 -1.59 -3.45
N ASP A 29 24.15 -1.12 -4.00
CA ASP A 29 24.39 -1.01 -5.44
C ASP A 29 25.26 -2.16 -5.98
N TYR A 30 25.04 -3.37 -5.45
CA TYR A 30 25.89 -4.54 -5.72
C TYR A 30 26.09 -4.84 -7.20
N LEU A 31 25.06 -4.67 -8.04
CA LEU A 31 25.16 -4.89 -9.48
C LEU A 31 26.07 -3.86 -10.13
N GLU A 32 25.92 -2.58 -9.80
CA GLU A 32 26.77 -1.52 -10.32
C GLU A 32 28.22 -1.74 -9.89
N ARG A 33 28.46 -2.03 -8.60
CA ARG A 33 29.80 -2.35 -8.10
C ARG A 33 30.42 -3.55 -8.81
N ALA A 34 29.63 -4.60 -9.05
CA ALA A 34 30.10 -5.79 -9.78
C ALA A 34 30.44 -5.49 -11.26
N GLN A 35 29.77 -4.52 -11.89
CA GLN A 35 30.07 -4.10 -13.26
C GLN A 35 31.42 -3.37 -13.38
N TYR A 36 31.89 -2.72 -12.32
CA TYR A 36 33.17 -2.02 -12.29
C TYR A 36 34.38 -2.95 -12.04
N LEU A 37 34.17 -4.23 -11.75
CA LEU A 37 35.26 -5.19 -11.59
C LEU A 37 35.99 -5.44 -12.93
N ASP A 38 37.27 -5.82 -12.88
CA ASP A 38 38.00 -6.22 -14.09
C ASP A 38 37.48 -7.58 -14.59
N ILE A 39 36.47 -7.55 -15.46
CA ILE A 39 35.84 -8.74 -16.03
C ILE A 39 36.77 -9.58 -16.92
N LYS A 40 38.03 -9.16 -17.15
CA LYS A 40 39.06 -10.04 -17.74
C LYS A 40 39.45 -11.15 -16.77
N GLU A 41 39.46 -10.86 -15.48
CA GLU A 41 39.67 -11.85 -14.43
C GLU A 41 38.43 -12.75 -14.31
N ILE A 42 38.68 -14.06 -14.21
CA ILE A 42 37.60 -15.06 -14.28
C ILE A 42 36.70 -15.02 -13.03
N ASP A 43 37.29 -14.73 -11.87
CA ASP A 43 36.59 -14.62 -10.60
C ASP A 43 35.69 -13.38 -10.59
N CYS A 44 36.20 -12.22 -11.01
CA CYS A 44 35.40 -11.00 -11.16
C CYS A 44 34.22 -11.18 -12.11
N ARG A 45 34.43 -11.89 -13.24
CA ARG A 45 33.35 -12.23 -14.17
C ARG A 45 32.32 -13.16 -13.53
N ALA A 46 32.74 -14.10 -12.68
CA ALA A 46 31.84 -14.94 -11.92
C ALA A 46 31.02 -14.14 -10.88
N ILE A 47 31.63 -13.18 -10.17
CA ILE A 47 30.92 -12.28 -9.26
C ILE A 47 29.88 -11.43 -9.99
N LEU A 48 30.22 -10.87 -11.16
CA LEU A 48 29.24 -10.16 -11.99
C LEU A 48 28.11 -11.11 -12.44
N THR A 49 28.42 -12.35 -12.81
CA THR A 49 27.42 -13.34 -13.19
C THR A 49 26.45 -13.61 -12.03
N ILE A 50 26.97 -13.80 -10.81
CA ILE A 50 26.17 -13.96 -9.58
C ILE A 50 25.27 -12.74 -9.36
N ALA A 51 25.83 -11.52 -9.43
CA ALA A 51 25.09 -10.28 -9.23
C ALA A 51 23.96 -10.11 -10.26
N VAL A 52 24.20 -10.41 -11.54
CA VAL A 52 23.17 -10.35 -12.60
C VAL A 52 22.06 -11.36 -12.34
N GLY A 53 22.41 -12.58 -11.93
CA GLY A 53 21.42 -13.60 -11.58
C GLY A 53 20.56 -13.21 -10.38
N LEU A 54 21.17 -12.65 -9.33
CA LEU A 54 20.44 -12.08 -8.20
C LEU A 54 19.53 -10.93 -8.65
N LYS A 55 19.99 -10.05 -9.54
CA LYS A 55 19.14 -8.96 -10.06
C LYS A 55 17.92 -9.46 -10.82
N PHE A 56 18.06 -10.59 -11.52
CA PHE A 56 16.90 -11.25 -12.11
C PHE A 56 15.87 -11.66 -11.05
N LYS A 57 16.29 -12.16 -9.89
CA LYS A 57 15.35 -12.47 -8.78
C LYS A 57 14.61 -11.25 -8.26
N GLU A 58 15.31 -10.13 -8.11
CA GLU A 58 14.72 -8.89 -7.57
C GLU A 58 13.69 -8.27 -8.51
N THR A 59 13.89 -8.40 -9.83
CA THR A 59 13.16 -7.62 -10.84
C THR A 59 12.28 -8.47 -11.74
N ILE A 60 12.58 -9.77 -11.86
CA ILE A 60 11.96 -10.73 -12.79
C ILE A 60 12.07 -10.28 -14.27
N GLN A 61 12.94 -9.32 -14.59
CA GLN A 61 13.06 -8.81 -15.96
C GLN A 61 13.86 -9.78 -16.86
N PRO A 62 13.33 -10.16 -18.04
CA PRO A 62 13.97 -11.17 -18.91
C PRO A 62 15.36 -10.82 -19.45
N ASN A 63 15.69 -9.52 -19.52
CA ASN A 63 17.02 -9.03 -19.92
C ASN A 63 18.12 -9.54 -18.98
N TYR A 64 17.91 -9.51 -17.66
CA TYR A 64 18.88 -10.01 -16.68
C TYR A 64 19.07 -11.53 -16.80
N LYS A 65 18.00 -12.28 -17.08
CA LYS A 65 18.11 -13.72 -17.34
C LYS A 65 18.98 -14.01 -18.57
N THR A 66 18.75 -13.28 -19.66
CA THR A 66 19.55 -13.42 -20.89
C THR A 66 21.02 -13.05 -20.65
N TRP A 67 21.25 -11.95 -19.93
CA TRP A 67 22.59 -11.50 -19.59
C TRP A 67 23.33 -12.51 -18.69
N PHE A 68 22.64 -13.06 -17.68
CA PHE A 68 23.15 -14.14 -16.84
C PHE A 68 23.59 -15.34 -17.66
N THR A 69 22.73 -15.84 -18.57
CA THR A 69 23.04 -17.01 -19.40
C THR A 69 24.28 -16.77 -20.27
N ASN A 70 24.41 -15.59 -20.86
CA ASN A 70 25.57 -15.23 -21.68
C ASN A 70 26.86 -15.18 -20.85
N LEU A 71 26.85 -14.51 -19.70
CA LEU A 71 28.02 -14.45 -18.83
C LEU A 71 28.41 -15.83 -18.29
N LYS A 72 27.44 -16.62 -17.84
CA LYS A 72 27.66 -17.99 -17.36
C LYS A 72 28.32 -18.87 -18.43
N SER A 73 27.88 -18.76 -19.69
CA SER A 73 28.47 -19.53 -20.79
C SER A 73 29.97 -19.25 -20.98
N SER A 74 30.41 -18.02 -20.69
CA SER A 74 31.83 -17.63 -20.77
C SER A 74 32.70 -18.17 -19.62
N LEU A 75 32.07 -18.76 -18.60
CA LEU A 75 32.74 -19.40 -17.45
C LEU A 75 32.79 -20.93 -17.58
N ALA A 76 32.32 -21.49 -18.71
CA ALA A 76 32.33 -22.94 -18.91
C ALA A 76 33.75 -23.50 -18.89
N GLY A 77 33.99 -24.49 -18.02
CA GLY A 77 35.31 -25.11 -17.83
C GLY A 77 36.31 -24.28 -17.03
N ALA A 78 35.89 -23.15 -16.46
CA ALA A 78 36.70 -22.36 -15.55
C ALA A 78 36.96 -23.10 -14.23
N ASN A 79 38.17 -22.99 -13.69
CA ASN A 79 38.48 -23.45 -12.34
C ASN A 79 38.27 -22.28 -11.36
N LEU A 80 37.06 -22.20 -10.79
CA LEU A 80 36.68 -21.15 -9.84
C LEU A 80 36.97 -21.61 -8.40
N PRO A 81 37.28 -20.67 -7.47
CA PRO A 81 37.30 -20.96 -6.05
C PRO A 81 35.98 -21.58 -5.56
N ASP A 82 36.04 -22.51 -4.62
CA ASP A 82 34.89 -23.31 -4.17
C ASP A 82 33.68 -22.43 -3.76
N ASP A 83 33.91 -21.36 -3.01
CA ASP A 83 32.84 -20.45 -2.56
C ASP A 83 32.14 -19.74 -3.72
N ILE A 84 32.90 -19.31 -4.74
CA ILE A 84 32.36 -18.69 -5.97
C ILE A 84 31.61 -19.74 -6.79
N ALA A 85 32.17 -20.94 -6.95
CA ALA A 85 31.55 -22.02 -7.71
C ALA A 85 30.21 -22.45 -7.09
N LEU A 86 30.15 -22.61 -5.77
CA LEU A 86 28.92 -22.95 -5.04
C LEU A 86 27.88 -21.83 -5.15
N SER A 87 28.30 -20.57 -4.93
CA SER A 87 27.44 -19.40 -5.06
C SER A 87 26.83 -19.28 -6.47
N LEU A 88 27.65 -19.46 -7.51
CA LEU A 88 27.19 -19.43 -8.90
C LEU A 88 26.22 -20.59 -9.20
N ALA A 89 26.47 -21.78 -8.66
CA ALA A 89 25.59 -22.93 -8.85
C ALA A 89 24.21 -22.73 -8.19
N VAL A 90 24.16 -22.13 -7.01
CA VAL A 90 22.91 -21.76 -6.34
C VAL A 90 22.12 -20.74 -7.17
N VAL A 91 22.78 -19.67 -7.61
CA VAL A 91 22.15 -18.64 -8.44
C VAL A 91 21.70 -19.20 -9.79
N ASP A 92 22.46 -20.10 -10.40
CA ASP A 92 22.03 -20.79 -11.61
C ASP A 92 20.78 -21.65 -11.40
N SER A 93 20.73 -22.45 -10.32
CA SER A 93 19.54 -23.21 -9.95
C SER A 93 18.32 -22.30 -9.81
N MET A 94 18.49 -21.10 -9.27
CA MET A 94 17.43 -20.11 -9.16
C MET A 94 16.98 -19.58 -10.54
N VAL A 95 17.90 -19.14 -11.39
CA VAL A 95 17.59 -18.50 -12.68
C VAL A 95 17.03 -19.52 -13.69
N SER A 96 17.60 -20.73 -13.69
CA SER A 96 17.35 -21.78 -14.67
C SER A 96 16.18 -22.70 -14.25
N THR A 97 15.97 -22.91 -12.95
CA THR A 97 14.95 -23.84 -12.43
C THR A 97 13.88 -23.10 -11.62
N SER A 98 14.19 -22.70 -10.38
CA SER A 98 13.26 -21.98 -9.50
C SER A 98 13.94 -21.51 -8.21
N THR A 99 13.38 -20.48 -7.56
CA THR A 99 13.80 -20.05 -6.20
C THR A 99 13.80 -21.21 -5.22
N VAL A 100 12.72 -22.02 -5.19
CA VAL A 100 12.61 -23.18 -4.29
C VAL A 100 13.75 -24.18 -4.49
N SER A 101 14.15 -24.44 -5.74
CA SER A 101 15.29 -25.32 -6.05
C SER A 101 16.60 -24.78 -5.47
N ALA A 102 16.83 -23.46 -5.58
CA ALA A 102 18.01 -22.82 -5.02
C ALA A 102 18.02 -22.82 -3.48
N LEU A 103 16.89 -22.55 -2.84
CA LEU A 103 16.80 -22.58 -1.37
C LEU A 103 16.98 -24.00 -0.81
N ASN A 104 16.43 -25.02 -1.48
CA ASN A 104 16.68 -26.41 -1.13
C ASN A 104 18.16 -26.78 -1.28
N MET A 105 18.82 -26.28 -2.34
CA MET A 105 20.25 -26.47 -2.52
C MET A 105 21.04 -25.84 -1.36
N LEU A 106 20.75 -24.58 -1.01
CA LEU A 106 21.36 -23.89 0.14
C LEU A 106 21.21 -24.69 1.45
N GLY A 107 20.04 -25.27 1.69
CA GLY A 107 19.75 -26.07 2.89
C GLY A 107 20.57 -27.37 3.02
N THR A 108 21.23 -27.82 1.95
CA THR A 108 22.09 -29.01 1.94
C THR A 108 23.58 -28.71 2.10
N LEU A 109 23.97 -27.44 1.99
CA LEU A 109 25.38 -27.01 2.05
C LEU A 109 25.80 -26.76 3.51
N THR A 110 26.90 -27.38 3.94
CA THR A 110 27.38 -27.36 5.34
C THR A 110 28.52 -26.41 5.63
N ASN A 111 29.31 -26.01 4.62
CA ASN A 111 30.36 -25.00 4.72
C ASN A 111 29.98 -23.81 3.85
N GLN A 112 29.60 -22.70 4.47
CA GLN A 112 29.27 -21.47 3.76
C GLN A 112 30.49 -20.54 3.83
N GLY A 113 31.08 -20.23 2.69
CA GLY A 113 32.04 -19.14 2.62
C GLY A 113 31.31 -17.78 2.63
N PRO A 114 32.04 -16.68 2.85
CA PRO A 114 31.43 -15.35 2.98
C PRO A 114 30.54 -14.95 1.80
N LEU A 115 30.91 -15.36 0.58
CA LEU A 115 30.12 -15.04 -0.61
C LEU A 115 28.82 -15.83 -0.64
N LEU A 116 28.87 -17.13 -0.33
CA LEU A 116 27.68 -17.96 -0.28
C LEU A 116 26.72 -17.50 0.81
N GLU A 117 27.21 -17.05 1.96
CA GLU A 117 26.41 -16.43 3.02
C GLU A 117 25.70 -15.16 2.52
N ALA A 118 26.41 -14.28 1.81
CA ALA A 118 25.84 -13.07 1.23
C ALA A 118 24.76 -13.37 0.19
N VAL A 119 25.00 -14.36 -0.68
CA VAL A 119 24.01 -14.88 -1.64
C VAL A 119 22.80 -15.46 -0.92
N SER A 120 23.03 -16.28 0.12
CA SER A 120 22.00 -16.92 0.93
C SER A 120 21.11 -15.88 1.61
N LEU A 121 21.70 -14.88 2.27
CA LEU A 121 20.97 -13.80 2.93
C LEU A 121 20.07 -13.09 1.92
N ARG A 122 20.60 -12.69 0.76
CA ARG A 122 19.83 -11.97 -0.26
C ARG A 122 18.70 -12.82 -0.83
N LEU A 123 18.94 -14.10 -1.12
CA LEU A 123 17.92 -15.00 -1.66
C LEU A 123 16.78 -15.26 -0.68
N HIS A 124 17.11 -15.60 0.57
CA HIS A 124 16.10 -15.80 1.60
C HIS A 124 15.35 -14.51 1.95
N TYR A 125 16.02 -13.35 1.84
CA TYR A 125 15.38 -12.06 2.04
C TYR A 125 14.30 -11.78 0.98
N TYR A 126 14.61 -11.95 -0.30
CA TYR A 126 13.61 -11.77 -1.37
C TYR A 126 12.52 -12.85 -1.35
N ASP A 127 12.86 -14.08 -0.97
CA ASP A 127 11.86 -15.11 -0.74
C ASP A 127 10.91 -14.74 0.40
N TRP A 128 11.43 -14.24 1.52
CA TRP A 128 10.63 -13.78 2.65
C TRP A 128 9.75 -12.58 2.28
N LEU A 129 10.25 -11.62 1.52
CA LEU A 129 9.47 -10.48 1.04
C LEU A 129 8.27 -10.91 0.18
N GLU A 130 8.43 -11.93 -0.64
CA GLU A 130 7.38 -12.42 -1.55
C GLU A 130 6.38 -13.34 -0.87
N THR A 131 6.86 -14.18 0.06
CA THR A 131 6.08 -15.31 0.60
C THR A 131 5.70 -15.16 2.06
N SER A 132 6.39 -14.27 2.78
CA SER A 132 6.36 -14.18 4.25
C SER A 132 6.66 -15.52 4.95
N ASP A 133 7.46 -16.42 4.33
CA ASP A 133 7.80 -17.72 4.91
C ASP A 133 8.54 -17.57 6.26
N PRO A 134 7.99 -18.11 7.37
CA PRO A 134 8.64 -18.10 8.67
C PRO A 134 9.99 -18.83 8.74
N ARG A 135 10.31 -19.69 7.76
CA ARG A 135 11.63 -20.34 7.67
C ARG A 135 12.66 -19.36 7.15
N SER A 136 12.35 -18.67 6.06
CA SER A 136 13.22 -17.65 5.48
C SER A 136 13.46 -16.51 6.49
N SER A 137 12.46 -16.07 7.25
CA SER A 137 12.65 -15.06 8.30
C SER A 137 13.64 -15.47 9.40
N LYS A 138 13.64 -16.74 9.81
CA LYS A 138 14.61 -17.27 10.79
C LYS A 138 16.03 -17.30 10.22
N ILE A 139 16.17 -17.73 8.97
CA ILE A 139 17.46 -17.86 8.30
C ILE A 139 18.07 -16.47 8.04
N ILE A 140 17.29 -15.51 7.53
CA ILE A 140 17.81 -14.15 7.31
C ILE A 140 18.22 -13.49 8.62
N ASN A 141 17.49 -13.72 9.71
CA ASN A 141 17.86 -13.21 11.02
C ASN A 141 19.20 -13.79 11.50
N SER A 142 19.37 -15.13 11.45
CA SER A 142 20.62 -15.75 11.88
C SER A 142 21.81 -15.29 11.04
N LEU A 143 21.64 -15.27 9.71
CA LEU A 143 22.69 -14.81 8.80
C LEU A 143 23.04 -13.34 9.04
N ALA A 144 22.04 -12.47 9.24
CA ALA A 144 22.28 -11.05 9.49
C ALA A 144 23.07 -10.84 10.79
N VAL A 145 22.72 -11.53 11.88
CA VAL A 145 23.48 -11.47 13.16
C VAL A 145 24.91 -11.93 12.97
N GLU A 146 25.12 -13.06 12.30
CA GLU A 146 26.45 -13.62 12.06
C GLU A 146 27.33 -12.71 11.21
N ILE A 147 26.77 -12.15 10.14
CA ILE A 147 27.48 -11.21 9.25
C ILE A 147 27.83 -9.94 10.02
N LEU A 148 26.90 -9.35 10.76
CA LEU A 148 27.14 -8.13 11.56
C LEU A 148 28.14 -8.35 12.69
N GLY A 149 28.21 -9.55 13.25
CA GLY A 149 29.23 -9.92 14.24
C GLY A 149 30.64 -9.98 13.66
N ARG A 150 30.78 -10.26 12.35
CA ARG A 150 32.06 -10.26 11.62
C ARG A 150 32.40 -8.88 11.06
N ASP A 151 31.42 -8.20 10.50
CA ASP A 151 31.55 -6.88 9.89
C ASP A 151 30.25 -6.07 10.09
N SER A 152 30.31 -5.15 11.05
CA SER A 152 29.18 -4.26 11.38
C SER A 152 28.93 -3.19 10.32
N GLY A 153 29.78 -3.02 9.32
CA GLY A 153 29.62 -2.02 8.26
C GLY A 153 28.70 -2.44 7.11
N GLN A 154 28.12 -3.64 7.16
CA GLN A 154 27.41 -4.21 6.02
C GLN A 154 25.98 -3.67 5.88
N TYR A 155 25.64 -3.23 4.67
CA TYR A 155 24.34 -2.63 4.34
C TYR A 155 23.17 -3.61 4.45
N LEU A 156 23.21 -4.71 3.69
CA LEU A 156 22.07 -5.62 3.55
C LEU A 156 21.61 -6.24 4.88
N PRO A 157 22.49 -6.67 5.80
CA PRO A 157 22.05 -7.17 7.10
C PRO A 157 21.23 -6.14 7.89
N HIS A 158 21.64 -4.87 7.92
CA HIS A 158 20.84 -3.83 8.57
C HIS A 158 19.49 -3.62 7.89
N LYS A 159 19.46 -3.56 6.55
CA LYS A 159 18.22 -3.45 5.76
C LYS A 159 17.24 -4.57 6.10
N VAL A 160 17.72 -5.81 6.12
CA VAL A 160 16.95 -7.01 6.48
C VAL A 160 16.40 -6.88 7.90
N MET A 161 17.24 -6.50 8.86
CA MET A 161 16.83 -6.39 10.26
C MET A 161 15.80 -5.28 10.48
N LEU A 162 15.94 -4.14 9.82
CA LEU A 162 14.95 -3.06 9.85
C LEU A 162 13.58 -3.56 9.42
N GLU A 163 13.48 -4.21 8.26
CA GLU A 163 12.20 -4.71 7.74
C GLU A 163 11.63 -5.87 8.55
N LEU A 164 12.48 -6.79 8.99
CA LEU A 164 12.05 -7.93 9.80
C LEU A 164 11.42 -7.43 11.11
N TYR A 165 12.16 -6.60 11.86
CA TYR A 165 11.75 -6.16 13.20
C TYR A 165 10.78 -4.98 13.22
N SER A 166 10.42 -4.41 12.07
CA SER A 166 9.28 -3.49 11.93
C SER A 166 8.03 -4.16 11.33
N SER A 167 8.12 -5.41 10.88
CA SER A 167 6.97 -6.17 10.43
C SER A 167 6.05 -6.56 11.60
N SER A 168 4.74 -6.60 11.37
CA SER A 168 3.75 -6.92 12.42
C SER A 168 3.97 -8.26 13.10
N SER A 169 4.51 -9.24 12.37
CA SER A 169 4.70 -10.61 12.86
C SER A 169 5.94 -10.79 13.74
N TYR A 170 6.93 -9.91 13.61
CA TYR A 170 8.24 -10.03 14.26
C TYR A 170 8.67 -8.76 15.00
N MET A 171 7.74 -7.81 15.20
CA MET A 171 8.00 -6.51 15.82
C MET A 171 8.82 -6.64 17.11
N ASN A 172 9.99 -6.00 17.15
CA ASN A 172 10.84 -5.94 18.35
C ASN A 172 11.53 -4.58 18.45
N LEU A 173 11.02 -3.74 19.35
CA LEU A 173 11.51 -2.38 19.55
C LEU A 173 12.95 -2.32 20.07
N GLU A 174 13.37 -3.29 20.89
CA GLU A 174 14.71 -3.28 21.45
C GLU A 174 15.74 -3.59 20.36
N THR A 175 15.49 -4.65 19.59
CA THR A 175 16.38 -4.99 18.47
C THR A 175 16.36 -3.91 17.39
N LEU A 176 15.22 -3.27 17.13
CA LEU A 176 15.16 -2.15 16.18
C LEU A 176 16.04 -0.98 16.64
N LYS A 177 16.07 -0.67 17.94
CA LYS A 177 16.97 0.36 18.50
C LYS A 177 18.44 -0.03 18.41
N GLU A 178 18.77 -1.31 18.59
CA GLU A 178 20.14 -1.82 18.40
C GLU A 178 20.57 -1.67 16.93
N VAL A 179 19.70 -2.03 15.99
CA VAL A 179 19.93 -1.88 14.54
C VAL A 179 20.11 -0.40 14.18
N ARG A 180 19.23 0.47 14.68
CA ARG A 180 19.36 1.93 14.54
C ARG A 180 20.73 2.42 15.01
N LYS A 181 21.14 2.02 16.22
CA LYS A 181 22.46 2.37 16.76
C LYS A 181 23.59 1.93 15.82
N GLY A 182 23.54 0.69 15.34
CA GLY A 182 24.49 0.15 14.36
C GLY A 182 24.57 0.98 13.07
N ILE A 183 23.44 1.46 12.55
CA ILE A 183 23.39 2.31 11.35
C ILE A 183 24.15 3.62 11.56
N PHE A 184 23.96 4.28 12.71
CA PHE A 184 24.66 5.52 13.02
C PHE A 184 26.15 5.31 13.30
N GLU A 185 26.51 4.30 14.10
CA GLU A 185 27.91 4.01 14.45
C GLU A 185 28.76 3.64 13.23
N ASN A 186 28.16 2.96 12.24
CA ASN A 186 28.84 2.55 11.02
C ASN A 186 28.65 3.54 9.84
N GLY A 187 28.02 4.70 10.07
CA GLY A 187 27.84 5.73 9.04
C GLY A 187 26.94 5.31 7.87
N LEU A 188 26.01 4.39 8.09
CA LEU A 188 25.11 3.85 7.07
C LEU A 188 23.85 4.71 6.83
N GLY A 189 23.70 5.81 7.57
CA GLY A 189 22.59 6.77 7.45
C GLY A 189 22.26 7.19 6.01
N PRO A 190 23.23 7.58 5.17
CA PRO A 190 22.95 7.93 3.77
C PRO A 190 22.40 6.79 2.92
N LEU A 191 22.65 5.53 3.30
CA LEU A 191 22.22 4.36 2.55
C LEU A 191 20.86 3.82 3.02
N LEU A 192 20.61 3.89 4.33
CA LEU A 192 19.48 3.28 5.03
C LEU A 192 18.51 4.28 5.67
N GLY A 193 18.74 5.59 5.57
CA GLY A 193 17.94 6.58 6.29
C GLY A 193 16.45 6.50 5.99
N SER A 194 16.06 6.41 4.72
CA SER A 194 14.65 6.24 4.35
C SER A 194 14.07 4.91 4.88
N ASP A 195 14.86 3.84 4.88
CA ASP A 195 14.43 2.52 5.36
C ASP A 195 14.24 2.54 6.89
N LEU A 196 15.14 3.22 7.61
CA LEU A 196 15.08 3.41 9.04
C LEU A 196 13.82 4.17 9.44
N ILE A 197 13.55 5.30 8.79
CA ILE A 197 12.36 6.12 9.07
C ILE A 197 11.06 5.33 8.85
N GLU A 198 10.98 4.58 7.77
CA GLU A 198 9.83 3.71 7.50
C GLU A 198 9.63 2.64 8.58
N SER A 199 10.72 2.00 9.00
CA SER A 199 10.70 0.97 10.04
C SER A 199 10.33 1.53 11.41
N GLU A 200 10.88 2.67 11.80
CA GLU A 200 10.55 3.36 13.05
C GLU A 200 9.10 3.82 13.08
N PHE A 201 8.59 4.35 11.96
CA PHE A 201 7.20 4.74 11.84
C PHE A 201 6.27 3.53 12.01
N SER A 202 6.58 2.42 11.34
CA SER A 202 5.83 1.17 11.44
C SER A 202 5.85 0.60 12.86
N ALA A 203 6.95 0.80 13.58
CA ALA A 203 7.11 0.45 14.99
C ALA A 203 6.42 1.43 15.98
N GLY A 204 5.85 2.53 15.49
CA GLY A 204 5.19 3.55 16.32
C GLY A 204 6.14 4.49 17.05
N MET A 205 7.42 4.53 16.66
CA MET A 205 8.45 5.37 17.26
C MET A 205 8.42 6.80 16.68
N PHE A 206 7.26 7.46 16.75
CA PHE A 206 7.01 8.72 16.02
C PHE A 206 7.95 9.87 16.38
N GLU A 207 8.33 10.02 17.65
CA GLU A 207 9.30 11.07 18.03
C GLU A 207 10.70 10.76 17.49
N THR A 208 11.10 9.48 17.44
CA THR A 208 12.38 9.06 16.86
C THR A 208 12.40 9.29 15.35
N VAL A 209 11.29 9.02 14.65
CA VAL A 209 11.14 9.35 13.22
C VAL A 209 11.43 10.83 12.97
N ILE A 210 10.87 11.73 13.79
CA ILE A 210 11.08 13.17 13.63
C ILE A 210 12.55 13.52 13.89
N GLU A 211 13.14 12.99 14.96
CA GLU A 211 14.55 13.20 15.30
C GLU A 211 15.48 12.76 14.15
N ASP A 212 15.28 11.54 13.66
CA ASP A 212 16.17 10.93 12.66
C ASP A 212 15.98 11.51 11.27
N PHE A 213 14.76 11.92 10.94
CA PHE A 213 14.49 12.63 9.69
C PHE A 213 15.36 13.90 9.58
N HIS A 214 15.44 14.67 10.68
CA HIS A 214 16.27 15.87 10.75
C HIS A 214 17.76 15.55 10.88
N SER A 215 18.13 14.58 11.71
CA SER A 215 19.55 14.24 11.97
C SER A 215 20.25 13.71 10.71
N LEU A 216 19.51 12.96 9.87
CA LEU A 216 19.99 12.42 8.61
C LEU A 216 19.78 13.37 7.42
N ALA A 217 19.19 14.54 7.64
CA ALA A 217 18.88 15.54 6.63
C ALA A 217 18.14 14.95 5.41
N LEU A 218 17.16 14.09 5.66
CA LEU A 218 16.41 13.39 4.61
C LEU A 218 15.48 14.37 3.88
N ASN A 219 15.36 14.19 2.58
CA ASN A 219 14.54 15.05 1.73
C ASN A 219 13.86 14.28 0.58
N ASP A 220 13.87 12.95 0.64
CA ASP A 220 13.13 12.14 -0.32
C ASP A 220 11.63 12.13 0.03
N PRO A 221 10.74 11.94 -0.97
CA PRO A 221 9.30 11.98 -0.76
C PRO A 221 8.76 11.02 0.31
N ILE A 222 9.34 9.81 0.41
CA ILE A 222 8.85 8.77 1.31
C ILE A 222 9.20 9.12 2.75
N SER A 223 10.44 9.56 3.00
CA SER A 223 10.85 10.04 4.32
C SER A 223 10.05 11.27 4.76
N ILE A 224 9.79 12.22 3.86
CA ILE A 224 8.93 13.39 4.15
C ILE A 224 7.52 12.94 4.54
N TYR A 225 6.95 11.97 3.82
CA TYR A 225 5.63 11.43 4.13
C TYR A 225 5.57 10.82 5.54
N TYR A 226 6.56 9.99 5.90
CA TYR A 226 6.60 9.35 7.21
C TYR A 226 6.85 10.36 8.34
N ALA A 227 7.77 11.31 8.15
CA ALA A 227 8.00 12.40 9.09
C ALA A 227 6.75 13.25 9.29
N ALA A 228 6.07 13.64 8.22
CA ALA A 228 4.84 14.40 8.29
C ALA A 228 3.75 13.65 9.06
N ASN A 229 3.56 12.36 8.80
CA ASN A 229 2.61 11.55 9.56
C ASN A 229 3.03 11.37 11.02
N ALA A 230 4.32 11.33 11.34
CA ALA A 230 4.80 11.31 12.71
C ALA A 230 4.47 12.62 13.45
N TYR A 231 4.61 13.78 12.78
CA TYR A 231 4.11 15.06 13.30
C TYR A 231 2.61 15.01 13.60
N LEU A 232 1.78 14.48 12.68
CA LEU A 232 0.35 14.30 12.93
C LEU A 232 0.06 13.38 14.13
N ARG A 233 0.81 12.28 14.30
CA ARG A 233 0.62 11.33 15.41
C ARG A 233 1.06 11.87 16.76
N THR A 234 1.97 12.84 16.78
CA THR A 234 2.46 13.51 17.99
C THR A 234 1.63 14.77 18.32
N GLY A 235 0.55 15.03 17.58
CA GLY A 235 -0.37 16.15 17.80
C GLY A 235 0.11 17.48 17.22
N LYS A 236 1.18 17.46 16.42
CA LYS A 236 1.75 18.61 15.72
C LYS A 236 1.14 18.75 14.32
N ASP A 237 -0.19 18.85 14.27
CA ASP A 237 -0.97 18.78 13.04
C ASP A 237 -0.51 19.79 11.97
N GLY A 238 -0.25 21.04 12.37
CA GLY A 238 0.13 22.10 11.43
C GLY A 238 1.46 21.84 10.72
N GLU A 239 2.45 21.27 11.40
CA GLU A 239 3.75 20.91 10.81
C GLU A 239 3.60 19.75 9.84
N GLY A 240 2.88 18.70 10.25
CA GLY A 240 2.61 17.53 9.42
C GLY A 240 1.84 17.87 8.14
N ILE A 241 0.76 18.65 8.25
CA ILE A 241 -0.02 19.09 7.08
C ILE A 241 0.83 19.93 6.14
N LYS A 242 1.57 20.93 6.66
CA LYS A 242 2.44 21.78 5.83
C LYS A 242 3.51 20.98 5.08
N MET A 243 4.09 19.95 5.71
CA MET A 243 5.03 19.05 5.04
C MET A 243 4.35 18.28 3.89
N LEU A 244 3.16 17.73 4.13
CA LEU A 244 2.40 17.03 3.08
C LEU A 244 1.98 17.96 1.94
N GLU A 245 1.61 19.21 2.22
CA GLU A 245 1.24 20.21 1.19
C GLU A 245 2.42 20.55 0.26
N SER A 246 3.63 20.56 0.81
CA SER A 246 4.86 20.83 0.02
C SER A 246 5.27 19.66 -0.88
N LEU A 247 4.65 18.49 -0.70
CA LEU A 247 5.03 17.26 -1.36
C LEU A 247 4.26 17.06 -2.67
N ASP A 248 4.99 16.74 -3.73
CA ASP A 248 4.38 16.21 -4.95
C ASP A 248 3.91 14.77 -4.70
N LEU A 249 2.61 14.61 -4.45
CA LEU A 249 1.99 13.31 -4.17
C LEU A 249 2.18 12.29 -5.30
N GLY A 250 2.42 12.74 -6.55
CA GLY A 250 2.69 11.86 -7.68
C GLY A 250 4.03 11.12 -7.58
N LYS A 251 4.94 11.57 -6.70
CA LYS A 251 6.22 10.89 -6.43
C LYS A 251 6.12 9.79 -5.37
N LEU A 252 4.99 9.68 -4.67
CA LEU A 252 4.76 8.64 -3.68
C LEU A 252 4.22 7.36 -4.34
N PRO A 253 4.48 6.19 -3.75
CA PRO A 253 3.74 4.97 -4.06
C PRO A 253 2.23 5.20 -3.94
N PRO A 254 1.37 4.62 -4.81
CA PRO A 254 -0.05 4.96 -4.87
C PRO A 254 -0.81 4.90 -3.54
N LYS A 255 -0.51 3.90 -2.70
CA LYS A 255 -1.13 3.78 -1.36
C LYS A 255 -0.69 4.88 -0.40
N LEU A 256 0.57 5.30 -0.45
CA LEU A 256 1.08 6.42 0.36
C LEU A 256 0.54 7.75 -0.17
N ALA A 257 0.53 7.95 -1.49
CA ALA A 257 -0.09 9.12 -2.13
C ALA A 257 -1.56 9.27 -1.76
N SER A 258 -2.31 8.16 -1.78
CA SER A 258 -3.70 8.10 -1.35
C SER A 258 -3.86 8.49 0.13
N SER A 259 -3.00 7.96 1.00
CA SER A 259 -3.02 8.25 2.45
C SER A 259 -2.63 9.71 2.76
N ALA A 260 -1.67 10.27 2.02
CA ALA A 260 -1.27 11.67 2.12
C ALA A 260 -2.41 12.61 1.70
N ALA A 261 -3.02 12.35 0.53
CA ALA A 261 -4.18 13.11 0.06
C ALA A 261 -5.36 13.02 1.03
N LEU A 262 -5.58 11.85 1.64
CA LEU A 262 -6.58 11.68 2.70
C LEU A 262 -6.29 12.56 3.91
N ALA A 263 -5.05 12.59 4.41
CA ALA A 263 -4.66 13.39 5.56
C ALA A 263 -4.81 14.90 5.30
N LEU A 264 -4.40 15.37 4.11
CA LEU A 264 -4.61 16.75 3.68
C LEU A 264 -6.10 17.10 3.59
N GLY A 265 -6.90 16.23 2.93
CA GLY A 265 -8.34 16.42 2.80
C GLY A 265 -9.06 16.44 4.15
N ASP A 266 -8.66 15.60 5.10
CA ASP A 266 -9.19 15.57 6.46
C ASP A 266 -8.82 16.83 7.27
N GLY A 267 -7.60 17.36 7.08
CA GLY A 267 -7.19 18.66 7.61
C GLY A 267 -8.11 19.80 7.13
N LEU A 268 -8.29 19.91 5.82
CA LEU A 268 -9.16 20.93 5.22
C LEU A 268 -10.63 20.78 5.60
N PHE A 269 -11.09 19.53 5.76
CA PHE A 269 -12.44 19.25 6.26
C PHE A 269 -12.63 19.85 7.66
N ARG A 270 -11.67 19.64 8.57
CA ARG A 270 -11.71 20.21 9.93
C ARG A 270 -11.64 21.74 9.95
N GLU A 271 -10.97 22.34 8.97
CA GLU A 271 -10.93 23.81 8.78
C GLU A 271 -12.21 24.39 8.15
N GLY A 272 -13.16 23.53 7.73
CA GLY A 272 -14.38 23.96 7.05
C GLY A 272 -14.19 24.29 5.56
N ARG A 273 -13.01 24.02 4.99
CA ARG A 273 -12.68 24.24 3.57
C ARG A 273 -13.17 23.06 2.72
N MET A 274 -14.49 22.91 2.66
CA MET A 274 -15.14 21.68 2.19
C MET A 274 -14.87 21.34 0.73
N LEU A 275 -14.86 22.32 -0.18
CA LEU A 275 -14.61 22.08 -1.61
C LEU A 275 -13.20 21.55 -1.86
N GLU A 276 -12.21 22.15 -1.22
CA GLU A 276 -10.81 21.75 -1.34
C GLU A 276 -10.56 20.37 -0.70
N SER A 277 -11.24 20.09 0.42
CA SER A 277 -11.27 18.75 1.02
C SER A 277 -11.80 17.70 0.04
N ILE A 278 -12.92 17.98 -0.64
CA ILE A 278 -13.51 17.09 -1.64
C ILE A 278 -12.52 16.79 -2.77
N GLU A 279 -11.82 17.80 -3.29
CA GLU A 279 -10.83 17.61 -4.36
C GLU A 279 -9.69 16.65 -3.95
N LEU A 280 -9.17 16.82 -2.74
CA LEU A 280 -8.12 15.96 -2.18
C LEU A 280 -8.62 14.55 -1.86
N LEU A 281 -9.83 14.41 -1.34
CA LEU A 281 -10.43 13.10 -1.08
C LEU A 281 -10.72 12.34 -2.39
N GLN A 282 -11.16 13.03 -3.44
CA GLN A 282 -11.24 12.44 -4.77
C GLN A 282 -9.86 12.05 -5.31
N GLN A 283 -8.83 12.88 -5.09
CA GLN A 283 -7.46 12.55 -5.46
C GLN A 283 -6.96 11.29 -4.74
N SER A 284 -7.29 11.15 -3.44
CA SER A 284 -6.98 9.96 -2.65
C SER A 284 -7.57 8.69 -3.27
N ILE A 285 -8.84 8.76 -3.71
CA ILE A 285 -9.52 7.65 -4.39
C ILE A 285 -8.94 7.40 -5.79
N ARG A 286 -8.50 8.44 -6.51
CA ARG A 286 -7.81 8.28 -7.80
C ARG A 286 -6.49 7.51 -7.65
N PHE A 287 -5.73 7.78 -6.59
CA PHE A 287 -4.49 7.05 -6.31
C PHE A 287 -4.75 5.61 -5.85
N TRP A 288 -5.75 5.38 -5.01
CA TRP A 288 -6.13 4.05 -4.55
C TRP A 288 -7.66 3.95 -4.37
N PRO A 289 -8.37 3.38 -5.35
CA PRO A 289 -9.84 3.32 -5.34
C PRO A 289 -10.45 2.55 -4.17
N GLU A 290 -9.69 1.63 -3.56
CA GLU A 290 -10.15 0.80 -2.44
C GLU A 290 -9.90 1.45 -1.08
N ASN A 291 -9.43 2.71 -1.04
CA ASN A 291 -9.25 3.44 0.21
C ASN A 291 -10.62 3.79 0.83
N SER A 292 -11.18 2.84 1.59
CA SER A 292 -12.51 2.95 2.19
C SER A 292 -12.63 4.14 3.15
N ARG A 293 -11.52 4.55 3.79
CA ARG A 293 -11.47 5.76 4.62
C ARG A 293 -11.64 7.03 3.79
N ALA A 294 -11.00 7.12 2.63
CA ALA A 294 -11.17 8.25 1.72
C ALA A 294 -12.58 8.29 1.13
N VAL A 295 -13.13 7.13 0.75
CA VAL A 295 -14.52 7.00 0.29
C VAL A 295 -15.51 7.47 1.36
N ARG A 296 -15.31 7.04 2.62
CA ARG A 296 -16.09 7.49 3.77
C ARG A 296 -16.00 9.01 3.95
N ASN A 297 -14.79 9.55 4.02
CA ASN A 297 -14.58 10.98 4.23
C ASN A 297 -15.15 11.82 3.10
N LEU A 298 -15.09 11.36 1.85
CA LEU A 298 -15.71 12.04 0.71
C LEU A 298 -17.25 12.07 0.85
N GLY A 299 -17.85 10.96 1.26
CA GLY A 299 -19.29 10.91 1.54
C GLY A 299 -19.71 11.86 2.67
N MET A 300 -18.92 11.94 3.73
CA MET A 300 -19.15 12.88 4.83
C MET A 300 -18.95 14.34 4.40
N ALA A 301 -17.97 14.63 3.55
CA ALA A 301 -17.75 15.95 2.99
C ALA A 301 -18.97 16.45 2.19
N TYR A 302 -19.49 15.61 1.29
CA TYR A 302 -20.72 15.92 0.56
C TYR A 302 -21.94 16.09 1.47
N TYR A 303 -22.05 15.27 2.52
CA TYR A 303 -23.15 15.37 3.47
C TYR A 303 -23.12 16.69 4.27
N GLU A 304 -21.94 17.08 4.77
CA GLU A 304 -21.78 18.27 5.60
C GLU A 304 -21.80 19.58 4.80
N MET A 305 -21.66 19.55 3.47
CA MET A 305 -21.96 20.72 2.63
C MET A 305 -23.41 21.20 2.78
N ARG A 306 -24.33 20.31 3.22
CA ARG A 306 -25.78 20.57 3.34
C ARG A 306 -26.45 21.06 2.05
N ASP A 307 -25.79 20.89 0.91
CA ASP A 307 -26.34 21.17 -0.41
C ASP A 307 -27.10 19.95 -0.95
N ARG A 308 -28.33 20.17 -1.42
CA ARG A 308 -29.22 19.12 -1.92
C ARG A 308 -28.65 18.43 -3.16
N GLU A 309 -27.85 19.14 -3.97
CA GLU A 309 -27.21 18.57 -5.16
C GLU A 309 -26.23 17.44 -4.82
N TYR A 310 -25.66 17.46 -3.61
CA TYR A 310 -24.68 16.48 -3.16
C TYR A 310 -25.26 15.32 -2.33
N TYR A 311 -26.56 15.31 -2.00
CA TYR A 311 -27.14 14.28 -1.14
C TYR A 311 -27.10 12.87 -1.73
N ASP A 312 -27.31 12.74 -3.04
CA ASP A 312 -27.21 11.44 -3.72
C ASP A 312 -25.76 10.94 -3.76
N LEU A 313 -24.80 11.84 -4.01
CA LEU A 313 -23.37 11.52 -3.96
C LEU A 313 -22.95 11.14 -2.54
N ALA A 314 -23.35 11.91 -1.53
CA ALA A 314 -23.10 11.62 -0.12
C ALA A 314 -23.60 10.23 0.24
N ARG A 315 -24.86 9.91 -0.07
CA ARG A 315 -25.45 8.60 0.21
C ARG A 315 -24.71 7.48 -0.51
N PHE A 316 -24.37 7.67 -1.78
CA PHE A 316 -23.63 6.70 -2.59
C PHE A 316 -22.27 6.39 -1.97
N TYR A 317 -21.44 7.40 -1.71
CA TYR A 317 -20.10 7.20 -1.15
C TYR A 317 -20.14 6.67 0.28
N LEU A 318 -21.06 7.13 1.12
CA LEU A 318 -21.22 6.59 2.48
C LEU A 318 -21.62 5.11 2.46
N GLN A 319 -22.53 4.70 1.56
CA GLN A 319 -22.89 3.29 1.40
C GLN A 319 -21.73 2.46 0.84
N LEU A 320 -21.03 2.98 -0.18
CA LEU A 320 -19.87 2.32 -0.80
C LEU A 320 -18.73 2.12 0.21
N SER A 321 -18.59 3.03 1.17
CA SER A 321 -17.53 2.95 2.19
C SER A 321 -17.62 1.71 3.08
N GLY A 322 -18.83 1.17 3.28
CA GLY A 322 -19.06 0.04 4.19
C GLY A 322 -19.03 0.39 5.69
N TYR A 323 -18.99 1.68 6.06
CA TYR A 323 -18.84 2.12 7.45
C TYR A 323 -20.15 2.18 8.26
N GLU A 324 -21.33 1.97 7.65
CA GLU A 324 -22.64 2.12 8.34
C GLU A 324 -22.76 1.30 9.64
N ALA A 325 -22.16 0.10 9.69
CA ALA A 325 -22.22 -0.78 10.86
C ALA A 325 -21.23 -0.40 11.97
N PHE A 326 -20.21 0.41 11.67
CA PHE A 326 -19.06 0.67 12.55
C PHE A 326 -18.89 2.15 12.91
N ASP A 327 -19.57 3.05 12.21
CA ASP A 327 -19.47 4.49 12.38
C ASP A 327 -20.86 5.12 12.55
N GLU A 328 -21.13 5.59 13.77
CA GLU A 328 -22.40 6.19 14.14
C GLU A 328 -22.72 7.44 13.31
N SER A 329 -21.70 8.24 12.97
CA SER A 329 -21.88 9.45 12.16
C SER A 329 -22.34 9.10 10.74
N VAL A 330 -21.75 8.06 10.15
CA VAL A 330 -22.12 7.54 8.83
C VAL A 330 -23.54 6.96 8.88
N SER A 331 -23.86 6.19 9.91
CA SER A 331 -25.19 5.60 10.11
C SER A 331 -26.27 6.69 10.24
N ALA A 332 -26.02 7.72 11.04
CA ALA A 332 -26.93 8.86 11.22
C ALA A 332 -27.13 9.62 9.91
N ALA A 333 -26.05 9.95 9.19
CA ALA A 333 -26.11 10.62 7.90
C ALA A 333 -26.92 9.81 6.88
N LEU A 334 -26.65 8.50 6.75
CA LEU A 334 -27.40 7.62 5.84
C LEU A 334 -28.89 7.53 6.20
N LYS A 335 -29.23 7.44 7.50
CA LYS A 335 -30.62 7.42 7.96
C LYS A 335 -31.35 8.71 7.60
N GLU A 336 -30.70 9.86 7.78
CA GLU A 336 -31.25 11.16 7.40
C GLU A 336 -31.46 11.25 5.88
N LEU A 337 -30.43 10.95 5.09
CA LEU A 337 -30.46 11.02 3.63
C LEU A 337 -31.55 10.09 3.05
N ARG A 338 -31.68 8.85 3.55
CA ARG A 338 -32.76 7.94 3.13
C ARG A 338 -34.14 8.49 3.48
N ARG A 339 -34.31 9.04 4.68
CA ARG A 339 -35.59 9.62 5.11
C ARG A 339 -35.99 10.80 4.23
N ARG A 340 -35.03 11.66 3.86
CA ARG A 340 -35.26 12.78 2.93
C ARG A 340 -35.76 12.28 1.59
N VAL A 341 -35.09 11.30 0.99
CA VAL A 341 -35.49 10.71 -0.29
C VAL A 341 -36.91 10.12 -0.22
N ILE A 342 -37.25 9.39 0.85
CA ILE A 342 -38.60 8.85 1.03
C ILE A 342 -39.64 9.97 1.13
N LEU A 343 -39.37 11.00 1.92
CA LEU A 343 -40.28 12.14 2.07
C LEU A 343 -40.49 12.89 0.76
N GLU A 344 -39.41 13.13 0.01
CA GLU A 344 -39.49 13.77 -1.31
C GLU A 344 -40.29 12.92 -2.29
N MET A 345 -40.04 11.61 -2.36
CA MET A 345 -40.85 10.72 -3.19
C MET A 345 -42.32 10.77 -2.79
N VAL A 346 -42.66 10.69 -1.50
CA VAL A 346 -44.04 10.76 -1.03
C VAL A 346 -44.69 12.09 -1.41
N LEU A 347 -44.01 13.22 -1.18
CA LEU A 347 -44.54 14.55 -1.43
C LEU A 347 -44.71 14.85 -2.93
N VAL A 348 -43.73 14.44 -3.75
CA VAL A 348 -43.68 14.79 -5.19
C VAL A 348 -44.44 13.78 -6.05
N THR A 349 -44.50 12.51 -5.65
CA THR A 349 -45.13 11.45 -6.46
C THR A 349 -46.44 10.96 -5.86
N VAL A 350 -46.45 10.56 -4.58
CA VAL A 350 -47.60 9.88 -3.98
C VAL A 350 -48.75 10.84 -3.67
N VAL A 351 -48.46 11.99 -3.07
CA VAL A 351 -49.47 12.99 -2.68
C VAL A 351 -50.23 13.53 -3.90
N PRO A 352 -49.59 13.96 -5.01
CA PRO A 352 -50.31 14.46 -6.17
C PRO A 352 -51.20 13.39 -6.82
N ILE A 353 -50.74 12.14 -6.89
CA ILE A 353 -51.55 11.01 -7.38
C ILE A 353 -52.79 10.84 -6.48
N GLY A 354 -52.61 10.89 -5.16
CA GLY A 354 -53.72 10.83 -4.20
C GLY A 354 -54.73 11.96 -4.40
N VAL A 355 -54.26 13.19 -4.57
CA VAL A 355 -55.12 14.36 -4.84
C VAL A 355 -55.91 14.19 -6.14
N ILE A 356 -55.27 13.72 -7.21
CA ILE A 356 -55.92 13.45 -8.50
C ILE A 356 -57.02 12.39 -8.35
N VAL A 357 -56.75 11.30 -7.63
CA VAL A 357 -57.73 10.22 -7.41
C VAL A 357 -58.93 10.73 -6.61
N VAL A 358 -58.70 11.49 -5.53
CA VAL A 358 -59.77 12.06 -4.70
C VAL A 358 -60.63 13.03 -5.51
N LEU A 359 -60.02 13.91 -6.30
CA LEU A 359 -60.74 14.83 -7.18
C LEU A 359 -61.56 14.08 -8.23
N ALA A 360 -61.01 13.03 -8.84
CA ALA A 360 -61.72 12.21 -9.83
C ALA A 360 -62.95 11.51 -9.24
N LEU A 361 -62.82 10.94 -8.03
CA LEU A 361 -63.94 10.33 -7.32
C LEU A 361 -65.03 11.35 -6.97
N PHE A 362 -64.65 12.54 -6.49
CA PHE A 362 -65.59 13.61 -6.19
C PHE A 362 -66.34 14.08 -7.44
N LEU A 363 -65.64 14.20 -8.57
CA LEU A 363 -66.22 14.59 -9.86
C LEU A 363 -67.19 13.54 -10.39
N LEU A 364 -66.86 12.25 -10.25
CA LEU A 364 -67.75 11.13 -10.56
C LEU A 364 -69.02 11.17 -9.72
N GLU A 365 -68.89 11.39 -8.40
CA GLU A 365 -70.05 11.47 -7.52
C GLU A 365 -70.93 12.68 -7.86
N TYR A 366 -70.32 13.85 -8.10
CA TYR A 366 -71.03 15.05 -8.53
C TYR A 366 -71.81 14.84 -9.83
N ILE A 367 -71.18 14.24 -10.85
CA ILE A 367 -71.84 13.89 -12.11
C ILE A 367 -72.98 12.90 -11.85
N SER A 368 -72.79 11.90 -10.97
CA SER A 368 -73.83 10.92 -10.65
C SER A 368 -75.05 11.57 -10.00
N LYS A 369 -74.84 12.47 -9.03
CA LYS A 369 -75.92 13.22 -8.35
C LYS A 369 -76.65 14.12 -9.35
N ARG A 370 -75.91 14.82 -10.22
CA ARG A 370 -76.50 15.67 -11.26
C ARG A 370 -77.32 14.87 -12.28
N ARG A 371 -76.86 13.67 -12.68
CA ARG A 371 -77.64 12.76 -13.54
C ARG A 371 -78.93 12.30 -12.85
N ARG A 372 -78.86 11.91 -11.57
CA ARG A 372 -80.05 11.50 -10.80
C ARG A 372 -81.06 12.64 -10.65
N ALA A 373 -80.60 13.86 -10.38
CA ALA A 373 -81.47 15.04 -10.31
C ALA A 373 -82.18 15.31 -11.65
N SER A 374 -81.46 15.26 -12.77
CA SER A 374 -82.05 15.42 -14.10
C SER A 374 -83.04 14.31 -14.47
N GLN A 375 -82.78 13.07 -14.03
CA GLN A 375 -83.72 11.95 -14.22
C GLN A 375 -85.00 12.12 -13.38
N MET A 376 -84.89 12.58 -12.13
CA MET A 376 -86.05 12.92 -11.29
C MET A 376 -86.87 14.07 -11.87
N GLU A 377 -86.23 15.12 -12.37
CA GLU A 377 -86.92 16.25 -13.01
C GLU A 377 -87.68 15.83 -14.28
N LYS A 378 -87.10 14.91 -15.08
CA LYS A 378 -87.78 14.30 -16.22
C LYS A 378 -88.95 13.39 -15.80
N ALA A 379 -88.80 12.63 -14.72
CA ALA A 379 -89.87 11.77 -14.20
C ALA A 379 -91.06 12.61 -13.68
N LEU A 380 -90.80 13.68 -12.92
CA LEU A 380 -91.82 14.62 -12.44
C LEU A 380 -92.53 15.35 -13.58
N ARG A 381 -91.84 15.67 -14.69
CA ARG A 381 -92.47 16.21 -15.90
C ARG A 381 -93.38 15.20 -16.61
N ASN A 382 -93.12 13.90 -16.49
CA ASN A 382 -93.96 12.85 -17.07
C ASN A 382 -95.15 12.49 -16.17
N ASP A 383 -95.01 12.51 -14.84
CA ASP A 383 -96.10 12.23 -13.90
C ASP A 383 -97.12 13.38 -13.77
N GLY A 384 -96.71 14.63 -14.02
CA GLY A 384 -97.64 15.77 -14.10
C GLY A 384 -98.57 15.77 -15.32
N GLY A 385 -98.49 14.75 -16.18
CA GLY A 385 -99.27 14.63 -17.42
C GLY A 385 -100.41 13.61 -17.41
N SER A 386 -100.75 13.02 -16.25
CA SER A 386 -101.76 11.95 -16.16
C SER A 386 -102.82 12.20 -15.08
N ASP A 387 -103.47 13.36 -15.12
CA ASP A 387 -104.83 13.52 -14.56
C ASP A 387 -105.73 14.04 -15.67
N GLY A 388 -106.29 13.09 -16.42
CA GLY A 388 -107.07 13.36 -17.62
C GLY A 388 -107.83 12.12 -18.08
N ASP A 389 -109.01 11.97 -17.49
CA ASP A 389 -110.23 11.48 -18.13
C ASP A 389 -110.53 9.97 -18.16
N LYS A 390 -111.81 9.70 -17.83
CA LYS A 390 -112.73 8.59 -18.17
C LYS A 390 -113.57 8.20 -16.94
N SER A 391 -114.74 8.78 -16.68
CA SER A 391 -116.00 8.83 -17.46
C SER A 391 -116.62 7.44 -17.75
N SER A 392 -117.77 7.16 -17.10
CA SER A 392 -118.97 6.44 -17.58
C SER A 392 -118.75 5.05 -18.25
N ARG A 393 -119.34 3.94 -17.78
CA ARG A 393 -120.77 3.61 -17.69
C ARG A 393 -120.93 2.25 -17.01
#